data_AF-A0A537QV11-F1
#
_entry.id   AF-A0A537QV11-F1
#
_cell.length_a   1.000
_cell.length_b   1.000
_cell.length_c   1.000
_cell.angle_alpha   90.00
_cell.angle_beta   90.00
_cell.angle_gamma   90.00
#
_symmetry.space_group_name_H-M   'P 1'
#
loop_
_entity.id
_entity.type
_entity.pdbx_description
1 polymer ?
#
loop_
_entity_poly.entity_id
_entity_poly.type
_entity_poly.pdbx_seq_one_letter_code
_entity_poly.pdbx_strand_id
1 'polypeptide(L)'
;MDPVSMTLRRLGATLLVALGPFAFAAPTIAADRVSMRVEVYGLMGLHVLTLNTSVEESGDRYAINSHYATTGVAGLVVDQTTRATTVGRLLPASAQPELFRSETRRNGVERHDQVDYRPDGSVKGNSTRIAFDTETPAAAQHGTVDNLTAYFRV
;
A
#
# COMPACT_ATOMS: atom_id res chain seq x y z
N MET A 1 51.89 25.10 -69.13
CA MET A 1 52.28 23.93 -68.34
C MET A 1 51.78 24.20 -66.93
N ASP A 2 50.61 23.70 -66.58
CA ASP A 2 50.17 23.67 -65.16
C ASP A 2 50.89 22.49 -64.47
N PRO A 3 50.91 22.33 -63.12
CA PRO A 3 50.17 23.04 -62.05
C PRO A 3 51.04 23.33 -60.78
N VAL A 4 50.38 23.47 -59.62
CA VAL A 4 50.84 23.23 -58.22
C VAL A 4 51.21 24.48 -57.41
N SER A 5 50.76 24.76 -56.18
CA SER A 5 49.69 24.22 -55.32
C SER A 5 49.58 25.17 -54.11
N MET A 6 48.35 25.44 -53.67
CA MET A 6 48.04 25.69 -52.26
C MET A 6 48.54 24.51 -51.43
N THR A 7 49.12 24.74 -50.24
CA THR A 7 48.54 24.18 -49.00
C THR A 7 49.29 24.67 -47.75
N LEU A 8 48.51 25.35 -46.91
CA LEU A 8 48.84 25.82 -45.58
C LEU A 8 48.98 24.61 -44.63
N ARG A 9 50.08 24.60 -43.86
CA ARG A 9 50.37 23.63 -42.80
C ARG A 9 49.16 23.45 -41.86
N ARG A 10 48.59 22.25 -41.81
CA ARG A 10 47.71 21.83 -40.71
C ARG A 10 48.52 20.95 -39.75
N LEU A 11 48.84 21.54 -38.60
CA LEU A 11 49.33 20.81 -37.43
C LEU A 11 48.23 19.84 -36.98
N GLY A 12 48.58 18.56 -36.92
CA GLY A 12 47.70 17.51 -36.39
C GLY A 12 47.50 17.69 -34.90
N ALA A 13 46.25 17.78 -34.48
CA ALA A 13 45.82 17.53 -33.12
C ALA A 13 44.82 16.38 -33.17
N THR A 14 45.30 15.17 -32.94
CA THR A 14 44.46 13.99 -32.76
C THR A 14 43.80 14.12 -31.38
N LEU A 15 42.56 14.63 -31.34
CA LEU A 15 41.73 14.64 -30.15
C LEU A 15 41.10 13.25 -30.00
N LEU A 16 41.68 12.41 -29.15
CA LEU A 16 41.11 11.14 -28.75
C LEU A 16 39.92 11.41 -27.81
N VAL A 17 38.71 11.44 -28.35
CA VAL A 17 37.49 11.54 -27.55
C VAL A 17 37.24 10.16 -26.92
N ALA A 18 37.58 10.02 -25.65
CA ALA A 18 37.18 8.88 -24.85
C ALA A 18 35.65 8.90 -24.70
N LEU A 19 34.97 8.01 -25.42
CA LEU A 19 33.56 7.68 -25.21
C LEU A 19 33.44 6.98 -23.84
N GLY A 20 33.29 7.79 -22.78
CA GLY A 20 32.83 7.28 -21.50
C GLY A 20 31.38 6.78 -21.63
N PRO A 21 31.00 5.69 -20.94
CA PRO A 21 29.63 5.22 -20.96
C PRO A 21 28.74 6.29 -20.33
N PHE A 22 28.02 7.06 -21.14
CA PHE A 22 26.85 7.80 -20.70
C PHE A 22 25.79 6.76 -20.33
N ALA A 23 25.89 6.24 -19.10
CA ALA A 23 24.77 5.61 -18.44
C ALA A 23 23.71 6.71 -18.27
N PHE A 24 22.70 6.69 -19.13
CA PHE A 24 21.46 7.40 -18.89
C PHE A 24 20.85 6.78 -17.63
N ALA A 25 21.22 7.31 -16.47
CA ALA A 25 20.46 7.11 -15.25
C ALA A 25 19.10 7.77 -15.51
N ALA A 26 18.10 6.97 -15.88
CA ALA A 26 16.72 7.42 -15.84
C ALA A 26 16.48 7.97 -14.44
N PRO A 27 15.83 9.13 -14.29
CA PRO A 27 15.46 9.61 -12.97
C PRO A 27 14.55 8.55 -12.35
N THR A 28 15.03 7.90 -11.30
CA THR A 28 14.16 7.17 -10.40
C THR A 28 13.26 8.21 -9.79
N ILE A 29 12.04 8.35 -10.30
CA ILE A 29 10.98 9.10 -9.63
C ILE A 29 10.80 8.35 -8.30
N ALA A 30 11.37 8.92 -7.23
CA ALA A 30 11.13 8.42 -5.89
C ALA A 30 9.62 8.47 -5.68
N ALA A 31 9.01 7.32 -5.36
CA ALA A 31 7.59 7.26 -5.05
C ALA A 31 7.29 8.30 -3.96
N ASP A 32 6.31 9.18 -4.19
CA ASP A 32 5.91 10.13 -3.17
C ASP A 32 5.25 9.34 -2.05
N ARG A 33 5.85 9.39 -0.85
CA ARG A 33 5.46 8.57 0.27
C ARG A 33 4.96 9.43 1.41
N VAL A 34 3.67 9.33 1.70
CA VAL A 34 3.04 9.96 2.84
C VAL A 34 2.85 8.93 3.94
N SER A 35 3.27 9.23 5.16
CA SER A 35 3.07 8.36 6.32
C SER A 35 2.22 9.05 7.38
N MET A 36 1.26 8.32 7.94
CA MET A 36 0.36 8.75 8.99
C MET A 36 0.43 7.79 10.16
N ARG A 37 0.51 8.34 11.38
CA ARG A 37 0.41 7.60 12.63
C ARG A 37 -0.75 8.16 13.43
N VAL A 38 -1.67 7.30 13.83
CA VAL A 38 -2.81 7.63 14.68
C VAL A 38 -2.72 6.80 15.95
N GLU A 39 -2.85 7.48 17.09
CA GLU A 39 -2.87 6.83 18.40
C GLU A 39 -4.30 6.89 18.95
N VAL A 40 -4.81 5.74 19.37
CA VAL A 40 -6.18 5.61 19.89
C VAL A 40 -6.11 5.37 21.37
N TYR A 41 -6.83 6.22 22.11
CA TYR A 41 -6.93 6.16 23.56
C TYR A 41 -8.37 5.83 23.97
N GLY A 42 -8.52 4.94 24.94
CA GLY A 42 -9.78 4.51 25.52
C GLY A 42 -10.09 5.21 26.84
N LEU A 43 -10.94 4.57 27.64
CA LEU A 43 -11.34 5.09 28.95
C LEU A 43 -10.12 5.39 29.83
N MET A 44 -10.20 6.51 30.55
CA MET A 44 -9.15 6.99 31.47
C MET A 44 -7.79 7.23 30.80
N GLY A 45 -7.75 7.47 29.49
CA GLY A 45 -6.52 7.75 28.76
C GLY A 45 -5.66 6.51 28.48
N LEU A 46 -6.23 5.31 28.61
CA LEU A 46 -5.53 4.07 28.31
C LEU A 46 -5.22 3.98 26.80
N HIS A 47 -3.95 3.82 26.43
CA HIS A 47 -3.58 3.59 25.04
C HIS A 47 -4.10 2.23 24.54
N VAL A 48 -4.91 2.25 23.49
CA VAL A 48 -5.59 1.08 22.93
C VAL A 48 -4.80 0.49 21.78
N LEU A 49 -4.45 1.32 20.78
CA LEU A 49 -3.67 0.89 19.62
C LEU A 49 -2.98 2.07 18.94
N THR A 50 -1.96 1.74 18.16
CA THR A 50 -1.37 2.66 17.18
C THR A 50 -1.66 2.14 15.77
N LEU A 51 -2.34 2.95 14.97
CA LEU A 51 -2.53 2.74 13.54
C LEU A 51 -1.41 3.44 12.78
N ASN A 52 -0.67 2.70 11.98
CA ASN A 52 0.31 3.22 11.04
C ASN A 52 -0.21 2.99 9.63
N THR A 53 -0.28 4.05 8.85
CA THR A 53 -0.68 4.01 7.45
C THR A 53 0.40 4.68 6.60
N SER A 54 0.77 4.09 5.48
CA SER A 54 1.58 4.75 4.47
C SER A 54 0.90 4.69 3.11
N VAL A 55 0.92 5.81 2.41
CA VAL A 55 0.49 5.94 1.02
C VAL A 55 1.74 6.13 0.17
N GLU A 56 1.84 5.35 -0.90
CA GLU A 56 2.91 5.44 -1.90
C GLU A 56 2.27 5.67 -3.26
N GLU A 57 2.70 6.72 -3.97
CA GLU A 57 2.25 7.04 -5.32
C GLU A 57 3.40 6.87 -6.31
N SER A 58 3.13 6.18 -7.42
CA SER A 58 4.10 5.93 -8.49
C SER A 58 3.41 5.95 -9.84
N GLY A 59 3.60 7.03 -10.59
CA GLY A 59 2.95 7.22 -11.89
C GLY A 59 1.43 7.30 -11.74
N ASP A 60 0.70 6.42 -12.44
CA ASP A 60 -0.75 6.29 -12.38
C ASP A 60 -1.20 5.29 -11.30
N ARG A 61 -0.33 4.87 -10.38
CA ARG A 61 -0.60 3.87 -9.35
C ARG A 61 -0.45 4.43 -7.95
N TYR A 62 -1.23 3.86 -7.04
CA TYR A 62 -1.06 4.09 -5.61
C TYR A 62 -1.11 2.77 -4.82
N ALA A 63 -0.46 2.77 -3.67
CA ALA A 63 -0.57 1.73 -2.65
C ALA A 63 -0.81 2.37 -1.28
N ILE A 64 -1.79 1.86 -0.54
CA ILE A 64 -2.04 2.23 0.85
C ILE A 64 -1.77 1.00 1.71
N ASN A 65 -0.79 1.08 2.59
CA ASN A 65 -0.48 0.04 3.55
C ASN A 65 -0.89 0.50 4.94
N SER A 66 -1.64 -0.30 5.67
CA SER A 66 -2.07 -0.02 7.04
C SER A 66 -1.74 -1.17 7.96
N HIS A 67 -1.32 -0.84 9.18
CA HIS A 67 -1.02 -1.81 10.22
C HIS A 67 -1.42 -1.26 11.58
N TYR A 68 -2.10 -2.07 12.37
CA TYR A 68 -2.32 -1.79 13.78
C TYR A 68 -2.32 -3.07 14.62
N ALA A 69 -2.03 -2.89 15.90
CA ALA A 69 -2.19 -3.91 16.92
C ALA A 69 -2.76 -3.29 18.19
N THR A 70 -3.62 -4.02 18.90
CA THR A 70 -4.03 -3.65 20.25
C THR A 70 -2.85 -3.79 21.22
N THR A 71 -2.80 -2.90 22.21
CA THR A 71 -1.69 -2.81 23.17
C THR A 71 -2.21 -2.72 24.60
N GLY A 72 -1.33 -2.93 25.58
CA GLY A 72 -1.63 -2.76 26.99
C GLY A 72 -2.83 -3.59 27.47
N VAL A 73 -3.66 -3.02 28.34
CA VAL A 73 -4.84 -3.69 28.91
C VAL A 73 -5.89 -4.00 27.82
N ALA A 74 -6.00 -3.17 26.78
CA ALA A 74 -6.90 -3.46 25.66
C ALA A 74 -6.49 -4.74 24.92
N GLY A 75 -5.18 -4.98 24.77
CA GLY A 75 -4.62 -6.22 24.21
C GLY A 75 -4.90 -7.46 25.05
N LEU A 76 -5.10 -7.34 26.37
CA LEU A 76 -5.51 -8.46 27.23
C LEU A 76 -6.97 -8.86 27.02
N VAL A 77 -7.82 -7.92 26.63
CA VAL A 77 -9.25 -8.17 26.38
C VAL A 77 -9.47 -8.63 24.94
N VAL A 78 -8.78 -7.99 24.00
CA VAL A 78 -8.81 -8.32 22.57
C VAL A 78 -7.39 -8.25 22.03
N ASP A 79 -6.74 -9.41 21.87
CA ASP A 79 -5.46 -9.52 21.17
C ASP A 79 -5.73 -9.46 19.68
N GLN A 80 -5.51 -8.31 19.05
CA GLN A 80 -5.76 -8.11 17.63
C GLN A 80 -4.56 -7.49 16.94
N THR A 81 -4.19 -8.05 15.81
CA THR A 81 -3.22 -7.49 14.88
C THR A 81 -3.81 -7.53 13.49
N THR A 82 -3.75 -6.41 12.77
CA THR A 82 -4.24 -6.31 11.40
C THR A 82 -3.18 -5.69 10.50
N ARG A 83 -3.01 -6.28 9.32
CA ARG A 83 -2.27 -5.71 8.20
C ARG A 83 -3.22 -5.61 7.02
N ALA A 84 -3.28 -4.46 6.38
CA ALA A 84 -4.12 -4.26 5.20
C ALA A 84 -3.36 -3.51 4.12
N THR A 85 -3.61 -3.88 2.88
CA THR A 85 -3.05 -3.24 1.70
C THR A 85 -4.16 -2.98 0.69
N THR A 86 -4.24 -1.74 0.22
CA THR A 86 -5.04 -1.36 -0.94
C THR A 86 -4.11 -0.95 -2.06
N VAL A 87 -4.35 -1.43 -3.27
CA VAL A 87 -3.66 -0.94 -4.48
C VAL A 87 -4.69 -0.50 -5.50
N GLY A 88 -4.31 0.49 -6.31
CA GLY A 88 -5.20 1.02 -7.32
C GLY A 88 -4.52 1.96 -8.30
N ARG A 89 -5.35 2.69 -9.04
CA ARG A 89 -4.93 3.71 -10.00
C ARG A 89 -5.29 5.11 -9.55
N LEU A 90 -4.42 6.06 -9.85
CA LEU A 90 -4.69 7.48 -9.80
C LEU A 90 -5.17 7.94 -11.17
N LEU A 91 -6.33 8.58 -11.18
CA LEU A 91 -6.91 9.28 -12.32
C LEU A 91 -6.82 10.79 -12.03
N PRO A 92 -6.90 11.67 -13.04
CA PRO A 92 -6.69 13.11 -12.86
C PRO A 92 -7.52 13.79 -11.76
N ALA A 93 -8.67 13.23 -11.39
CA ALA A 93 -9.56 13.76 -10.36
C ALA A 93 -10.11 12.69 -9.40
N SER A 94 -9.56 11.47 -9.41
CA SER A 94 -10.07 10.39 -8.57
C SER A 94 -9.04 9.29 -8.34
N ALA A 95 -9.27 8.47 -7.31
CA ALA A 95 -8.55 7.23 -7.09
C ALA A 95 -9.51 6.06 -7.36
N GLN A 96 -9.05 5.08 -8.12
CA GLN A 96 -9.81 3.86 -8.39
C GLN A 96 -9.10 2.67 -7.73
N PRO A 97 -9.66 2.09 -6.65
CA PRO A 97 -9.10 0.88 -6.08
C PRO A 97 -9.24 -0.26 -7.09
N GLU A 98 -8.27 -1.17 -7.09
CA GLU A 98 -8.30 -2.41 -7.87
C GLU A 98 -8.36 -3.62 -6.94
N LEU A 99 -7.67 -3.55 -5.82
CA LEU A 99 -7.55 -4.65 -4.87
C LEU A 99 -7.40 -4.13 -3.45
N PHE A 100 -8.14 -4.72 -2.53
CA PHE A 100 -7.90 -4.64 -1.09
C PHE A 100 -7.60 -6.03 -0.55
N ARG A 101 -6.62 -6.13 0.34
CA ARG A 101 -6.31 -7.32 1.12
C ARG A 101 -6.16 -6.94 2.59
N SER A 102 -6.62 -7.80 3.48
CA SER A 102 -6.41 -7.65 4.92
C SER A 102 -6.19 -9.00 5.57
N GLU A 103 -5.18 -9.06 6.42
CA GLU A 103 -4.89 -10.18 7.31
C GLU A 103 -5.12 -9.70 8.74
N THR A 104 -6.02 -10.35 9.45
CA THR A 104 -6.31 -10.05 10.85
C THR A 104 -6.17 -11.29 11.70
N ARG A 105 -5.32 -11.24 12.71
CA ARG A 105 -5.30 -12.20 13.81
C ARG A 105 -6.02 -11.56 14.99
N ARG A 106 -7.11 -12.17 15.46
CA ARG A 106 -7.89 -11.70 16.61
C ARG A 106 -8.15 -12.86 17.56
N ASN A 107 -7.63 -12.79 18.79
CA ASN A 107 -7.78 -13.82 19.82
C ASN A 107 -7.42 -15.23 19.32
N GLY A 108 -6.33 -15.34 18.56
CA GLY A 108 -5.88 -16.62 17.97
C GLY A 108 -6.64 -17.05 16.70
N VAL A 109 -7.68 -16.34 16.28
CA VAL A 109 -8.40 -16.60 15.03
C VAL A 109 -7.84 -15.72 13.92
N GLU A 110 -7.48 -16.33 12.80
CA GLU A 110 -7.03 -15.61 11.61
C GLU A 110 -8.20 -15.37 10.64
N ARG A 111 -8.21 -14.21 10.01
CA ARG A 111 -9.14 -13.85 8.95
C ARG A 111 -8.38 -13.17 7.82
N HIS A 112 -8.53 -13.71 6.62
CA HIS A 112 -8.00 -13.13 5.39
C HIS A 112 -9.17 -12.61 4.57
N ASP A 113 -9.18 -11.31 4.33
CA ASP A 113 -10.19 -10.64 3.51
C ASP A 113 -9.51 -10.19 2.21
N GLN A 114 -10.19 -10.39 1.08
CA GLN A 114 -9.80 -9.80 -0.19
C GLN A 114 -11.02 -9.23 -0.91
N VAL A 115 -10.85 -8.05 -1.49
CA VAL A 115 -11.86 -7.41 -2.33
C VAL A 115 -11.22 -7.01 -3.66
N ASP A 116 -11.74 -7.55 -4.76
CA ASP A 116 -11.39 -7.16 -6.12
C ASP A 116 -12.41 -6.14 -6.62
N TYR A 117 -11.92 -4.95 -6.99
CA TYR A 117 -12.73 -3.86 -7.55
C TYR A 117 -12.51 -3.83 -9.06
N ARG A 118 -13.60 -3.96 -9.83
CA ARG A 118 -13.52 -4.00 -11.29
C ARG A 118 -13.82 -2.64 -11.93
N PRO A 119 -13.29 -2.38 -13.14
CA PRO A 119 -13.56 -1.14 -13.86
C PRO A 119 -15.03 -0.91 -14.21
N ASP A 120 -15.82 -1.98 -14.32
CA ASP A 120 -17.27 -1.93 -14.59
C ASP A 120 -18.10 -1.59 -13.33
N GLY A 121 -17.44 -1.30 -12.21
CA GLY A 121 -18.08 -1.01 -10.93
C GLY A 121 -18.49 -2.26 -10.14
N SER A 122 -18.32 -3.46 -10.70
CA SER A 122 -18.58 -4.70 -9.95
C SER A 122 -17.50 -4.93 -8.88
N VAL A 123 -17.92 -5.52 -7.77
CA VAL A 123 -17.05 -5.82 -6.62
C VAL A 123 -17.15 -7.31 -6.32
N LYS A 124 -16.01 -7.97 -6.15
CA LYS A 124 -15.94 -9.35 -5.69
C LYS A 124 -15.19 -9.42 -4.37
N GLY A 125 -15.90 -9.74 -3.29
CA GLY A 125 -15.29 -9.99 -1.98
C GLY A 125 -15.09 -11.48 -1.73
N ASN A 126 -14.04 -11.83 -1.00
CA ASN A 126 -13.91 -13.09 -0.29
C ASN A 126 -13.39 -12.83 1.13
N SER A 127 -13.80 -13.68 2.06
CA SER A 127 -13.32 -13.67 3.44
C SER A 127 -13.16 -15.10 3.90
N THR A 128 -11.94 -15.48 4.27
CA THR A 128 -11.62 -16.80 4.80
C THR A 128 -11.29 -16.65 6.27
N ARG A 129 -12.09 -17.27 7.15
CA ARG A 129 -11.70 -17.47 8.55
C ARG A 129 -10.89 -18.74 8.66
N ILE A 130 -9.68 -18.62 9.18
CA ILE A 130 -8.83 -19.73 9.59
C ILE A 130 -8.98 -19.77 11.12
N ALA A 131 -10.01 -20.47 11.58
CA ALA A 131 -10.27 -20.66 12.99
C ALA A 131 -9.68 -21.99 13.46
N PHE A 132 -8.96 -21.97 14.58
CA PHE A 132 -8.69 -23.18 15.35
C PHE A 132 -9.91 -23.44 16.25
N ASP A 133 -10.74 -24.37 15.80
CA ASP A 133 -11.84 -25.08 16.46
C ASP A 133 -12.31 -24.57 17.84
N THR A 134 -12.88 -23.36 17.89
CA THR A 134 -13.69 -22.93 19.04
C THR A 134 -15.04 -22.45 18.52
N GLU A 135 -16.03 -23.33 18.62
CA GLU A 135 -17.41 -23.04 18.28
C GLU A 135 -17.89 -21.86 19.15
N THR A 136 -18.30 -20.76 18.50
CA THR A 136 -18.82 -19.59 19.22
C THR A 136 -20.17 -19.99 19.85
N PRO A 137 -20.36 -19.90 21.18
CA PRO A 137 -21.60 -20.34 21.82
C PRO A 137 -22.83 -19.64 21.22
N ALA A 138 -23.92 -20.37 21.00
CA ALA A 138 -25.14 -19.84 20.38
C ALA A 138 -25.68 -18.57 21.07
N ALA A 139 -25.53 -18.48 22.40
CA ALA A 139 -25.90 -17.30 23.18
C ALA A 139 -25.12 -16.03 22.80
N ALA A 140 -23.86 -16.17 22.37
CA ALA A 140 -23.03 -15.05 21.92
C ALA A 140 -23.32 -14.62 20.47
N GLN A 141 -24.08 -15.44 19.71
CA GLN A 141 -24.48 -15.14 18.34
C GLN A 141 -25.83 -14.42 18.28
N HIS A 142 -26.69 -14.63 19.27
CA HIS A 142 -28.04 -14.09 19.29
C HIS A 142 -28.04 -12.55 19.30
N GLY A 143 -28.70 -11.94 18.30
CA GLY A 143 -28.78 -10.49 18.15
C GLY A 143 -27.54 -9.83 17.54
N THR A 144 -26.48 -10.59 17.24
CA THR A 144 -25.36 -10.07 16.45
C THR A 144 -25.80 -9.89 14.99
N VAL A 145 -25.35 -8.80 14.38
CA VAL A 145 -25.53 -8.53 12.95
C VAL A 145 -24.17 -8.33 12.33
N ASP A 146 -24.07 -8.58 11.02
CA ASP A 146 -22.87 -8.20 10.30
C ASP A 146 -22.71 -6.66 10.30
N ASN A 147 -21.46 -6.20 10.15
CA ASN A 147 -21.12 -4.78 10.21
C ASN A 147 -21.87 -3.93 9.19
N LEU A 148 -22.22 -4.49 8.02
CA LEU A 148 -22.94 -3.78 6.97
C LEU A 148 -24.40 -3.56 7.37
N THR A 149 -25.04 -4.62 7.89
CA THR A 149 -26.38 -4.52 8.49
C THR A 149 -26.39 -3.56 9.67
N ALA A 150 -25.35 -3.53 10.51
CA ALA A 150 -25.25 -2.55 11.60
C ALA A 150 -25.18 -1.10 11.07
N TYR A 151 -24.38 -0.85 10.04
CA TYR A 151 -24.22 0.48 9.43
C TYR A 151 -25.55 1.01 8.85
N PHE A 152 -26.33 0.17 8.19
CA PHE A 152 -27.61 0.57 7.61
C PHE A 152 -28.79 0.64 8.59
N ARG A 153 -28.57 0.23 9.85
CA ARG A 153 -29.58 0.35 10.92
C ARG A 153 -29.53 1.67 11.67
N VAL A 154 -28.59 2.55 11.33
CA VAL A 154 -28.45 3.91 11.90
C VAL A 154 -29.32 4.90 11.15
#